data_AF-A0A7U2F970-F1
#
_entry.id   AF-A0A7U2F970-F1
#
_cell.length_a   1.000
_cell.length_b   1.000
_cell.length_c   1.000
_cell.angle_alpha   90.00
_cell.angle_beta   90.00
_cell.angle_gamma   90.00
#
_symmetry.space_group_name_H-M   'P 1'
#
loop_
_entity.id
_entity.type
_entity.pdbx_description
1 polymer ?
#
loop_
_entity_poly.entity_id
_entity_poly.type
_entity_poly.pdbx_seq_one_letter_code
_entity_poly.pdbx_strand_id
1 'polypeptide(L)'
;MTVSHPCGDATSLRRSIDEHRKHTVCPHIGMRQGSPEFAPAQLAELAPSPTSEFRVCEGAFGSCPFCLTDYRIDISWQGEKKGYAIKLFVYSQLGDCRSPFEWSWRSRLAVRIDEKHRTDYSADYGPGYVRDQWNKAEGFTCSSRGGWVNVPGMSAGALVSVDVLSGQ
;
A
#
# COMPACT_ATOMS: atom_id res chain seq x y z
N MET A 1 1.28 -12.31 -2.54
CA MET A 1 2.16 -12.84 -1.47
C MET A 1 1.29 -13.28 -0.29
N THR A 2 1.63 -14.39 0.38
CA THR A 2 0.90 -14.86 1.57
C THR A 2 1.88 -15.11 2.71
N VAL A 3 1.57 -14.65 3.93
CA VAL A 3 2.33 -14.90 5.16
C VAL A 3 1.42 -15.59 6.17
N SER A 4 1.91 -16.69 6.76
CA SER A 4 1.25 -17.41 7.84
C SER A 4 2.30 -18.17 8.65
N HIS A 5 2.08 -18.32 9.95
CA HIS A 5 2.98 -19.10 10.80
C HIS A 5 2.51 -20.56 10.87
N PRO A 6 3.38 -21.59 10.71
CA PRO A 6 2.97 -23.00 10.68
C PRO A 6 2.21 -23.47 11.92
N CYS A 7 2.56 -22.93 13.10
CA CYS A 7 1.95 -23.30 14.38
C CYS A 7 0.73 -22.43 14.76
N GLY A 8 0.31 -21.52 13.90
CA GLY A 8 -0.81 -20.60 14.15
C GLY A 8 -0.55 -19.48 15.16
N ASP A 9 0.60 -19.48 15.84
CA ASP A 9 0.96 -18.44 16.82
C ASP A 9 1.02 -17.03 16.21
N ALA A 10 0.14 -16.14 16.68
CA ALA A 10 0.05 -14.76 16.26
C ALA A 10 1.31 -13.95 16.63
N THR A 11 1.93 -14.27 17.78
CA THR A 11 3.13 -13.58 18.26
C THR A 11 4.33 -13.87 17.36
N SER A 12 4.53 -15.14 17.00
CA SER A 12 5.58 -15.56 16.06
C SER A 12 5.33 -15.02 14.66
N LEU A 13 4.08 -14.96 14.20
CA LEU A 13 3.75 -14.32 12.92
C LEU A 13 4.08 -12.82 12.92
N ARG A 14 3.71 -12.10 14.00
CA ARG A 14 4.05 -10.68 14.18
C ARG A 14 5.56 -10.46 14.12
N ARG A 15 6.30 -11.23 14.93
CA ARG A 15 7.77 -11.19 14.94
C ARG A 15 8.36 -11.44 13.55
N SER A 16 7.85 -12.43 12.82
CA SER A 16 8.29 -12.71 11.46
C SER A 16 8.10 -11.51 10.53
N ILE A 17 6.94 -10.84 10.58
CA ILE A 17 6.66 -9.64 9.78
C ILE A 17 7.61 -8.50 10.15
N ASP A 18 7.87 -8.31 11.44
CA ASP A 18 8.69 -7.20 11.93
C ASP A 18 10.19 -7.41 11.68
N GLU A 19 10.66 -8.65 11.66
CA GLU A 19 12.07 -8.99 11.42
C GLU A 19 12.42 -9.10 9.93
N HIS A 20 11.46 -9.48 9.07
CA HIS A 20 11.73 -9.76 7.66
C HIS A 20 11.59 -8.52 6.78
N ARG A 21 12.75 -7.86 6.51
CA ARG A 21 12.86 -6.68 5.62
C ARG A 21 12.41 -6.88 4.17
N LYS A 22 12.19 -8.13 3.72
CA LYS A 22 11.87 -8.45 2.31
C LYS A 22 10.40 -8.25 1.95
N HIS A 23 9.54 -7.96 2.92
CA HIS A 23 8.10 -7.86 2.71
C HIS A 23 7.66 -6.40 2.56
N THR A 24 8.15 -5.76 1.49
CA THR A 24 7.75 -4.40 1.10
C THR A 24 6.75 -4.44 -0.05
N VAL A 25 5.82 -3.48 -0.04
CA VAL A 25 4.87 -3.24 -1.13
C VAL A 25 5.55 -2.40 -2.22
N CYS A 26 6.24 -1.35 -1.79
CA CYS A 26 7.13 -0.50 -2.56
C CYS A 26 8.17 0.11 -1.60
N PRO A 27 9.14 0.92 -2.04
CA PRO A 27 10.06 1.59 -1.12
C PRO A 27 9.36 2.47 -0.07
N HIS A 28 8.15 2.97 -0.38
CA HIS A 28 7.37 3.85 0.48
C HIS A 28 6.43 3.15 1.45
N ILE A 29 6.07 1.89 1.17
CA ILE A 29 5.06 1.14 1.95
C ILE A 29 5.56 -0.27 2.21
N GLY A 30 5.49 -0.71 3.46
CA GLY A 30 5.94 -2.03 3.88
C GLY A 30 5.03 -2.66 4.92
N MET A 31 5.24 -3.96 5.17
CA MET A 31 4.48 -4.67 6.20
C MET A 31 4.96 -4.34 7.63
N ARG A 32 6.25 -4.01 7.77
CA ARG A 32 6.89 -3.66 9.04
C ARG A 32 6.66 -2.18 9.37
N GLN A 33 6.64 -1.87 10.67
CA GLN A 33 6.76 -0.49 11.14
C GLN A 33 8.11 0.14 10.73
N GLY A 34 8.03 1.20 9.92
CA GLY A 34 9.17 2.04 9.59
C GLY A 34 9.58 3.01 10.71
N SER A 35 10.76 3.63 10.60
CA SER A 35 11.10 4.88 11.27
C SER A 35 10.40 6.09 10.61
N PRO A 36 10.02 7.13 11.37
CA PRO A 36 9.27 8.28 10.87
C PRO A 36 9.98 9.13 9.82
N GLU A 37 11.30 9.02 9.72
CA GLU A 37 12.13 9.93 8.91
C GLU A 37 12.71 9.28 7.65
N PHE A 38 12.79 7.94 7.58
CA PHE A 38 13.58 7.26 6.53
C PHE A 38 13.07 5.89 6.08
N ALA A 39 11.96 5.39 6.62
CA ALA A 39 11.49 4.04 6.32
C ALA A 39 10.08 4.04 5.72
N PRO A 40 9.73 2.98 4.97
CA PRO A 40 8.40 2.81 4.43
C PRO A 40 7.31 2.93 5.52
N ALA A 41 6.22 3.60 5.17
CA ALA A 41 4.99 3.60 5.95
C ALA A 41 4.50 2.16 6.13
N GLN A 42 4.03 1.84 7.32
CA GLN A 42 3.44 0.53 7.57
C GLN A 42 2.04 0.45 6.93
N LEU A 43 1.69 -0.71 6.39
CA LEU A 43 0.30 -1.05 6.08
C LEU A 43 -0.58 -0.85 7.33
N ALA A 44 -1.64 -0.05 7.21
CA ALA A 44 -2.49 0.33 8.33
C ALA A 44 -3.17 -0.89 8.97
N GLU A 45 -3.49 -1.90 8.17
CA GLU A 45 -4.10 -3.16 8.60
C GLU A 45 -3.15 -4.03 9.44
N LEU A 46 -1.84 -3.75 9.36
CA LEU A 46 -0.81 -4.43 10.13
C LEU A 46 -0.29 -3.58 11.29
N ALA A 47 -0.85 -2.39 11.53
CA ALA A 47 -0.44 -1.55 12.66
C ALA A 47 -0.47 -2.34 13.98
N PRO A 48 0.47 -2.07 14.91
CA PRO A 48 0.55 -2.80 16.17
C PRO A 48 -0.77 -2.69 16.95
N SER A 49 -1.22 -3.82 17.49
CA SER A 49 -2.36 -3.88 18.41
C SER A 49 -1.85 -4.24 19.82
N PRO A 50 -2.54 -3.80 20.90
CA PRO A 50 -2.15 -4.13 22.27
C PRO A 50 -2.11 -5.64 22.54
N THR A 51 -2.93 -6.42 21.83
CA THR A 51 -3.09 -7.86 22.03
C THR A 51 -2.18 -8.71 21.14
N SER A 52 -1.33 -8.11 20.31
CA SER A 52 -0.57 -8.77 19.22
C SER A 52 -1.44 -9.47 18.16
N GLU A 53 -2.76 -9.44 18.30
CA GLU A 53 -3.71 -9.97 17.33
C GLU A 53 -3.77 -9.10 16.08
N PHE A 54 -4.06 -9.72 14.94
CA PHE A 54 -4.27 -8.99 13.69
C PHE A 54 -5.74 -8.67 13.53
N ARG A 55 -6.04 -7.46 13.06
CA ARG A 55 -7.40 -7.09 12.69
C ARG A 55 -7.78 -7.85 11.41
N VAL A 56 -8.73 -8.76 11.52
CA VAL A 56 -9.30 -9.46 10.36
C VAL A 56 -9.89 -8.43 9.40
N CYS A 57 -9.57 -8.56 8.12
CA CYS A 57 -10.11 -7.72 7.06
C CYS A 57 -10.24 -8.52 5.77
N GLU A 58 -11.25 -8.17 4.97
CA GLU A 58 -11.48 -8.74 3.65
C GLU A 58 -11.43 -7.60 2.64
N GLY A 59 -10.44 -7.67 1.75
CA GLY A 59 -10.30 -6.75 0.62
C GLY A 59 -9.97 -5.32 1.01
N ALA A 60 -9.17 -5.08 2.04
CA ALA A 60 -8.74 -3.72 2.35
C ALA A 60 -7.79 -3.20 1.26
N PHE A 61 -8.06 -2.00 0.74
CA PHE A 61 -7.35 -1.42 -0.39
C PHE A 61 -6.58 -0.18 0.02
N GLY A 62 -5.36 -0.05 -0.49
CA GLY A 62 -4.60 1.19 -0.39
C GLY A 62 -3.75 1.49 -1.62
N SER A 63 -3.25 2.71 -1.66
CA SER A 63 -2.47 3.26 -2.77
C SER A 63 -1.30 4.08 -2.25
N CYS A 64 -0.16 3.94 -2.93
CA CYS A 64 1.02 4.75 -2.64
C CYS A 64 0.85 6.16 -3.20
N PRO A 65 1.03 7.22 -2.38
CA PRO A 65 0.93 8.60 -2.84
C PRO A 65 2.11 9.05 -3.70
N PHE A 66 3.19 8.27 -3.84
CA PHE A 66 4.43 8.70 -4.51
C PHE A 66 4.79 7.88 -5.75
N CYS A 67 4.43 6.60 -5.80
CA CYS A 67 4.72 5.72 -6.93
C CYS A 67 3.45 5.06 -7.49
N LEU A 68 3.53 4.50 -8.70
CA LEU A 68 2.43 3.76 -9.34
C LEU A 68 2.27 2.36 -8.72
N THR A 69 1.91 2.31 -7.44
CA THR A 69 1.64 1.07 -6.70
C THR A 69 0.34 1.16 -5.92
N ASP A 70 -0.54 0.20 -6.16
CA ASP A 70 -1.75 -0.04 -5.39
C ASP A 70 -1.65 -1.44 -4.75
N TYR A 71 -2.34 -1.67 -3.64
CA TYR A 71 -2.38 -2.99 -3.01
C TYR A 71 -3.79 -3.36 -2.53
N ARG A 72 -3.97 -4.65 -2.30
CA ARG A 72 -5.09 -5.23 -1.56
C ARG A 72 -4.52 -6.15 -0.49
N ILE A 73 -5.02 -6.05 0.73
CA ILE A 73 -4.67 -6.96 1.82
C ILE A 73 -5.92 -7.65 2.37
N ASP A 74 -5.79 -8.95 2.61
CA ASP A 74 -6.78 -9.78 3.28
C ASP A 74 -6.12 -10.43 4.50
N ILE A 75 -6.71 -10.27 5.68
CA ILE A 75 -6.25 -10.86 6.93
C ILE A 75 -7.38 -11.76 7.43
N SER A 76 -7.10 -13.06 7.56
CA SER A 76 -8.10 -14.06 7.95
C SER A 76 -7.63 -14.91 9.12
N TRP A 77 -8.57 -15.29 9.99
CA TRP A 77 -8.34 -16.30 11.02
C TRP A 77 -8.65 -17.69 10.47
N GLN A 78 -7.68 -18.60 10.56
CA GLN A 78 -7.75 -19.99 10.10
C GLN A 78 -8.06 -20.87 11.32
N GLY A 79 -9.35 -21.06 11.63
CA GLY A 79 -9.82 -21.70 12.86
C GLY A 79 -9.29 -23.12 13.13
N GLU A 80 -9.08 -23.93 12.09
CA GLU A 80 -8.53 -25.29 12.24
C GLU A 80 -7.03 -25.31 12.56
N LYS A 81 -6.28 -24.31 12.06
CA LYS A 81 -4.84 -24.15 12.32
C LYS A 81 -4.55 -23.17 13.47
N LYS A 82 -5.60 -22.66 14.13
CA LYS A 82 -5.56 -21.65 15.20
C LYS A 82 -4.59 -20.50 14.90
N GLY A 83 -4.68 -19.88 13.73
CA GLY A 83 -3.76 -18.80 13.39
C GLY A 83 -4.18 -17.87 12.27
N TYR A 84 -3.40 -16.82 12.08
CA TYR A 84 -3.67 -15.80 11.06
C TYR A 84 -3.00 -16.14 9.73
N ALA A 85 -3.70 -15.83 8.64
CA ALA A 85 -3.17 -15.81 7.29
C ALA A 85 -3.37 -14.42 6.68
N ILE A 86 -2.26 -13.82 6.25
CA ILE A 86 -2.22 -12.49 5.64
C ILE A 86 -1.89 -12.66 4.16
N LYS A 87 -2.80 -12.27 3.29
CA LYS A 87 -2.62 -12.24 1.84
C LYS A 87 -2.48 -10.80 1.38
N LEU A 88 -1.41 -10.52 0.64
CA LEU A 88 -1.11 -9.22 0.09
C LEU A 88 -0.98 -9.32 -1.43
N PHE A 89 -1.79 -8.56 -2.13
CA PHE A 89 -1.76 -8.41 -3.59
C PHE A 89 -1.21 -7.02 -3.90
N VAL A 90 -0.19 -6.96 -4.74
CA VAL A 90 0.47 -5.70 -5.10
C VAL A 90 0.33 -5.50 -6.60
N TYR A 91 -0.32 -4.41 -6.98
CA TYR A 91 -0.53 -3.97 -8.35
C TYR A 91 0.43 -2.83 -8.62
N SER A 92 1.26 -2.95 -9.64
CA SER A 92 2.30 -1.97 -9.88
C SER A 92 2.54 -1.75 -11.36
N GLN A 93 2.86 -0.52 -11.73
CA GLN A 93 3.19 -0.13 -13.10
C GLN A 93 4.60 0.47 -13.12
N LEU A 94 5.42 0.07 -14.10
CA LEU A 94 6.83 0.47 -14.24
C LEU A 94 7.03 1.62 -15.25
N GLY A 95 5.95 2.30 -15.64
CA GLY A 95 5.98 3.24 -16.75
C GLY A 95 6.17 2.54 -18.09
N ASP A 96 6.76 3.21 -19.06
CA ASP A 96 7.08 2.63 -20.36
C ASP A 96 8.44 1.89 -20.37
N CYS A 97 9.17 1.94 -19.25
CA CYS A 97 10.52 1.38 -19.07
C CYS A 97 11.55 1.89 -20.10
N ARG A 98 11.28 3.00 -20.79
CA ARG A 98 12.16 3.53 -21.84
C ARG A 98 13.23 4.47 -21.30
N SER A 99 13.06 4.94 -20.07
CA SER A 99 13.99 5.85 -19.45
C SER A 99 14.12 5.63 -17.95
N PRO A 100 15.35 5.45 -17.41
CA PRO A 100 15.57 5.45 -15.97
C PRO A 100 15.31 6.83 -15.34
N PHE A 101 15.09 7.85 -16.19
CA PHE A 101 14.74 9.20 -15.79
C PHE A 101 13.21 9.42 -15.73
N GLU A 102 12.39 8.44 -16.09
CA GLU A 102 10.95 8.52 -15.88
C GLU A 102 10.64 8.55 -14.37
N TRP A 103 9.73 9.43 -13.95
CA TRP A 103 9.40 9.60 -12.54
C TRP A 103 8.82 8.32 -11.91
N SER A 104 8.01 7.57 -12.67
CA SER A 104 7.38 6.31 -12.25
C SER A 104 8.42 5.22 -11.99
N TRP A 105 9.52 5.24 -12.72
CA TRP A 105 10.66 4.36 -12.51
C TRP A 105 11.45 4.77 -11.26
N ARG A 106 11.83 6.06 -11.15
CA ARG A 106 12.63 6.56 -10.03
C ARG A 106 11.94 6.38 -8.68
N SER A 107 10.64 6.68 -8.61
CA SER A 107 9.81 6.54 -7.40
C SER A 107 9.71 5.09 -6.88
N ARG A 108 10.07 4.10 -7.72
CA ARG A 108 10.07 2.70 -7.30
C ARG A 108 11.42 2.21 -6.82
N LEU A 109 12.50 2.95 -7.04
CA LEU A 109 13.85 2.50 -6.68
C LEU A 109 14.23 2.85 -5.25
N ALA A 110 13.80 4.00 -4.75
CA ALA A 110 14.12 4.47 -3.41
C ALA A 110 13.14 5.56 -2.97
N VAL A 111 13.01 5.74 -1.66
CA VAL A 111 12.34 6.90 -1.06
C VAL A 111 13.20 8.14 -1.31
N ARG A 112 12.61 9.22 -1.83
CA ARG A 112 13.33 10.51 -2.03
C ARG A 112 12.62 11.63 -1.27
N ILE A 113 13.40 12.51 -0.64
CA ILE A 113 12.83 13.61 0.18
C ILE A 113 12.09 14.63 -0.69
N ASP A 114 12.51 14.80 -1.95
CA ASP A 114 11.95 15.73 -2.93
C ASP A 114 10.84 15.11 -3.80
N GLU A 115 10.28 13.98 -3.36
CA GLU A 115 9.32 13.23 -4.15
C GLU A 115 7.95 13.92 -4.18
N LYS A 116 7.48 14.20 -5.40
CA LYS A 116 6.18 14.83 -5.63
C LYS A 116 5.04 13.84 -5.44
N HIS A 117 3.87 14.35 -5.08
CA HIS A 117 2.69 13.51 -5.00
C HIS A 117 2.36 12.97 -6.39
N ARG A 118 1.85 11.75 -6.46
CA ARG A 118 1.53 11.02 -7.69
C ARG A 118 0.59 11.82 -8.59
N THR A 119 -0.34 12.57 -7.98
CA THR A 119 -1.29 13.43 -8.68
C THR A 119 -0.67 14.69 -9.29
N ASP A 120 0.53 15.08 -8.87
CA ASP A 120 1.25 16.24 -9.43
C ASP A 120 1.75 15.94 -10.86
N TYR A 121 1.87 14.66 -11.22
CA TYR A 121 2.23 14.23 -12.57
C TYR A 121 1.01 14.05 -13.48
N SER A 122 -0.13 13.61 -12.92
CA SER A 122 -1.43 13.54 -13.61
C SER A 122 -2.56 13.37 -12.59
N ALA A 123 -3.65 14.11 -12.77
CA ALA A 123 -4.85 13.98 -11.93
C ALA A 123 -5.51 12.59 -12.04
N ASP A 124 -5.30 11.88 -13.15
CA ASP A 124 -5.82 10.51 -13.35
C ASP A 124 -5.16 9.50 -12.43
N TYR A 125 -3.95 9.80 -11.94
CA TYR A 125 -3.18 8.94 -11.07
C TYR A 125 -3.66 8.99 -9.62
N GLY A 126 -4.97 8.89 -9.42
CA GLY A 126 -5.62 8.76 -8.12
C GLY A 126 -5.48 7.36 -7.49
N PRO A 127 -6.05 7.17 -6.29
CA PRO A 127 -6.07 5.87 -5.62
C PRO A 127 -6.75 4.79 -6.46
N GLY A 128 -6.13 3.61 -6.52
CA GLY A 128 -6.64 2.45 -7.24
C GLY A 128 -6.45 2.50 -8.75
N TYR A 129 -5.87 3.56 -9.32
CA TYR A 129 -5.69 3.68 -10.76
C TYR A 129 -4.96 2.48 -11.38
N VAL A 130 -3.86 2.01 -10.79
CA VAL A 130 -3.11 0.86 -11.35
C VAL A 130 -3.97 -0.38 -11.26
N ARG A 131 -4.57 -0.64 -10.09
CA ARG A 131 -5.46 -1.79 -9.90
C ARG A 131 -6.65 -1.78 -10.87
N ASP A 132 -7.24 -0.62 -11.13
CA ASP A 132 -8.33 -0.47 -12.10
C ASP A 132 -7.87 -0.77 -13.52
N GLN A 133 -6.63 -0.43 -13.90
CA GLN A 133 -6.06 -0.83 -15.21
C GLN A 133 -5.90 -2.35 -15.31
N TRP A 134 -5.42 -3.01 -14.24
CA TRP A 134 -5.33 -4.48 -14.20
C TRP A 134 -6.72 -5.11 -14.30
N ASN A 135 -7.69 -4.63 -13.53
CA ASN A 135 -9.07 -5.11 -13.59
C ASN A 135 -9.67 -4.99 -14.99
N LYS A 136 -9.48 -3.84 -15.66
CA LYS A 136 -9.94 -3.63 -17.04
C LYS A 136 -9.30 -4.60 -18.02
N ALA A 137 -8.00 -4.87 -17.89
CA ALA A 137 -7.30 -5.82 -18.74
C ALA A 137 -7.84 -7.26 -18.58
N GLU A 138 -8.29 -7.61 -17.36
CA GLU A 138 -8.93 -8.88 -17.02
C GLU A 138 -10.44 -8.91 -17.31
N GLY A 139 -11.00 -7.83 -17.89
CA GLY A 139 -12.43 -7.75 -18.23
C GLY A 139 -13.36 -7.41 -17.05
N PHE A 140 -12.83 -7.02 -15.90
CA PHE A 140 -13.62 -6.56 -14.75
C PHE A 140 -13.91 -5.06 -14.85
N THR A 141 -15.17 -4.66 -14.65
CA THR A 141 -15.63 -3.25 -14.69
C THR A 141 -15.78 -2.61 -13.31
N CYS A 142 -15.48 -3.33 -12.24
CA CYS A 142 -15.62 -2.82 -10.87
C CYS A 142 -14.57 -1.75 -10.57
N SER A 143 -15.01 -0.57 -10.15
CA SER A 143 -14.13 0.43 -9.54
C SER A 143 -13.66 -0.10 -8.20
N SER A 144 -12.35 -0.13 -8.03
CA SER A 144 -11.73 -0.64 -6.81
C SER A 144 -11.13 0.49 -5.98
N ARG A 145 -11.68 1.72 -6.03
CA ARG A 145 -11.11 2.90 -5.37
C ARG A 145 -10.82 2.64 -3.89
N GLY A 146 -9.53 2.69 -3.54
CA GLY A 146 -9.04 2.62 -2.16
C GLY A 146 -8.70 4.01 -1.64
N GLY A 147 -8.02 4.08 -0.50
CA GLY A 147 -7.48 5.33 0.05
C GLY A 147 -5.98 5.51 -0.23
N TRP A 148 -5.50 6.75 -0.11
CA TRP A 148 -4.07 7.01 0.01
C TRP A 148 -3.54 6.46 1.33
N VAL A 149 -2.35 5.85 1.30
CA VAL A 149 -1.61 5.56 2.53
C VAL A 149 -0.96 6.84 3.04
N ASN A 150 -1.11 7.11 4.34
CA ASN A 150 -0.40 8.20 5.01
C ASN A 150 1.07 7.79 5.20
N VAL A 151 1.99 8.55 4.60
CA VAL A 151 3.43 8.33 4.73
C VAL A 151 4.03 9.41 5.63
N PRO A 152 4.47 9.07 6.86
CA PRO A 152 5.04 10.04 7.80
C PRO A 152 6.27 10.76 7.23
N GLY A 153 6.46 12.02 7.61
CA GLY A 153 7.65 12.80 7.23
C GLY A 153 7.64 13.35 5.79
N MET A 154 6.65 12.98 4.96
CA MET A 154 6.50 13.49 3.60
C MET A 154 5.20 14.29 3.51
N SER A 155 5.32 15.61 3.43
CA SER A 155 4.15 16.49 3.27
C SER A 155 3.54 16.25 1.89
N ALA A 156 2.29 15.79 1.86
CA ALA A 156 1.46 15.96 0.68
C ALA A 156 1.32 17.48 0.45
N GLY A 157 1.94 17.99 -0.62
CA GLY A 157 1.69 19.36 -1.08
C GLY A 157 0.19 19.59 -1.11
N ALA A 158 -0.24 20.71 -0.52
CA ALA A 158 -1.63 21.07 -0.23
C ALA A 158 -2.66 20.40 -1.15
N LEU A 159 -3.49 19.52 -0.58
CA LEU A 159 -4.75 19.12 -1.19
C LEU A 159 -5.57 20.40 -1.40
N VAL A 160 -5.61 20.89 -2.64
CA VAL A 160 -6.56 21.94 -3.03
C VAL A 160 -7.93 21.30 -2.98
N SER A 161 -8.67 21.54 -1.89
CA SER A 161 -10.12 21.37 -1.88
C SER A 161 -10.69 22.23 -2.99
N VAL A 162 -11.14 21.60 -4.07
CA VAL A 162 -12.03 22.26 -5.02
C VAL A 162 -13.42 22.16 -4.42
N ASP A 163 -13.77 23.12 -3.57
CA ASP A 163 -15.16 23.30 -3.15
C ASP A 163 -15.97 23.71 -4.39
N VAL A 164 -16.75 22.76 -4.90
CA VAL A 164 -17.82 23.02 -5.85
C VAL A 164 -18.92 23.75 -5.09
N LEU A 165 -18.87 25.08 -5.09
CA LEU A 165 -20.03 25.89 -4.72
C LEU A 165 -21.03 25.87 -5.88
N SER A 166 -21.96 24.92 -5.77
CA SER A 166 -23.24 24.93 -6.48
C SER A 166 -24.07 26.15 -6.06
N GLY A 167 -24.81 26.68 -7.01
CA GLY A 167 -25.43 27.99 -6.94
C GLY A 167 -26.58 28.18 -5.96
N GLN A 168 -26.89 29.46 -5.78
CA GLN A 168 -28.25 30.02 -5.66
C GLN A 168 -28.32 31.29 -6.48
#